data_AF-A0A524RLK9-F1
#
_entry.id   AF-A0A524RLK9-F1
#
_cell.length_a   1.000
_cell.length_b   1.000
_cell.length_c   1.000
_cell.angle_alpha   90.00
_cell.angle_beta   90.00
_cell.angle_gamma   90.00
#
_symmetry.space_group_name_H-M   'P 1'
#
loop_
_entity.id
_entity.type
_entity.pdbx_description
1 polymer ?
#
loop_
_entity_poly.entity_id
_entity_poly.type
_entity_poly.pdbx_seq_one_letter_code
_entity_poly.pdbx_strand_id
1 'polypeptide(L)'
;MTQNKQTDLAKFIGDLSMDHGKMKSLKAARSIDDIVEIGKRLGYHFTAVDFLRASAAEFPSLSDQEISELIYTKPEHWSWAFRYIAPWRALLMSMARTEQQPSTTWPS
;
A
#
# COMPACT_ATOMS: atom_id res chain seq x y z
N MET A 1 30.46 6.03 -7.12
CA MET A 1 29.29 6.09 -8.02
C MET A 1 28.34 4.98 -7.63
N THR A 2 27.46 5.20 -6.65
CA THR A 2 26.51 4.17 -6.21
C THR A 2 25.27 4.31 -7.10
N GLN A 3 25.21 3.50 -8.14
CA GLN A 3 24.05 3.44 -9.01
C GLN A 3 22.86 2.98 -8.16
N ASN A 4 21.93 3.91 -7.92
CA ASN A 4 20.75 3.70 -7.09
C ASN A 4 19.83 2.72 -7.83
N LYS A 5 20.11 1.42 -7.72
CA LYS A 5 19.22 0.36 -8.24
C LYS A 5 17.99 0.32 -7.35
N GLN A 6 17.00 1.12 -7.69
CA GLN A 6 15.67 1.02 -7.10
C GLN A 6 15.13 -0.38 -7.40
N THR A 7 14.82 -1.14 -6.34
CA THR A 7 14.25 -2.49 -6.45
C THR A 7 12.87 -2.41 -7.12
N ASP A 8 12.43 -3.49 -7.78
CA ASP A 8 11.10 -3.52 -8.40
C ASP A 8 9.98 -3.29 -7.39
N LEU A 9 10.17 -3.68 -6.12
CA LEU A 9 9.28 -3.32 -5.02
C LEU A 9 9.21 -1.80 -4.80
N ALA A 10 10.36 -1.11 -4.79
CA ALA A 10 10.39 0.35 -4.62
C ALA A 10 9.77 1.10 -5.80
N LYS A 11 9.87 0.58 -7.03
CA LYS A 11 9.16 1.13 -8.19
C LYS A 11 7.66 0.87 -8.09
N PHE A 12 7.25 -0.35 -7.74
CA PHE A 12 5.86 -0.73 -7.53
C PHE A 12 5.17 0.19 -6.50
N ILE A 13 5.82 0.45 -5.37
CA ILE A 13 5.31 1.36 -4.32
C ILE A 13 5.16 2.79 -4.83
N GLY A 14 6.16 3.29 -5.56
CA GLY A 14 6.15 4.64 -6.14
C GLY A 14 5.02 4.82 -7.17
N ASP A 15 4.91 3.88 -8.10
CA ASP A 15 3.89 3.88 -9.14
C ASP A 15 2.47 3.79 -8.58
N LEU A 16 2.25 2.97 -7.55
CA LEU A 16 0.96 2.88 -6.87
C LEU A 16 0.55 4.18 -6.19
N SER A 17 1.52 5.01 -5.80
CA SER A 17 1.27 6.32 -5.20
C SER A 17 0.92 7.38 -6.25
N MET A 18 1.21 7.14 -7.52
CA MET A 18 0.96 8.07 -8.64
C MET A 18 -0.24 7.68 -9.50
N ASP A 19 -0.63 6.40 -9.52
CA ASP A 19 -1.72 5.87 -10.36
C ASP A 19 -2.84 5.25 -9.52
N HIS A 20 -3.95 6.00 -9.39
CA HIS A 20 -5.17 5.56 -8.70
C HIS A 20 -5.82 4.30 -9.30
N GLY A 21 -5.56 3.99 -10.59
CA GLY A 21 -6.02 2.76 -11.23
C GLY A 21 -5.32 1.53 -10.69
N LYS A 22 -3.99 1.60 -10.53
CA LYS A 22 -3.18 0.52 -9.92
C LYS A 22 -3.56 0.29 -8.45
N MET A 23 -3.88 1.37 -7.73
CA MET A 23 -4.34 1.30 -6.34
C MET A 23 -5.64 0.49 -6.19
N LYS A 24 -6.59 0.61 -7.13
CA LYS A 24 -7.85 -0.16 -7.09
C LYS A 24 -7.59 -1.67 -7.10
N SER A 25 -6.60 -2.14 -7.85
CA SER A 25 -6.22 -3.56 -7.87
C SER A 25 -5.74 -4.02 -6.48
N LEU A 26 -5.02 -3.18 -5.75
CA LEU A 26 -4.52 -3.51 -4.41
C LEU A 26 -5.63 -3.59 -3.35
N LYS A 27 -6.75 -2.87 -3.52
CA LYS A 27 -7.93 -2.98 -2.62
C LYS A 27 -8.53 -4.40 -2.61
N ALA A 28 -8.30 -5.19 -3.67
CA ALA A 28 -8.75 -6.57 -3.78
C ALA A 28 -7.79 -7.59 -3.16
N ALA A 29 -6.57 -7.20 -2.80
CA ALA A 29 -5.64 -8.08 -2.13
C ALA A 29 -6.20 -8.52 -0.77
N ARG A 30 -6.04 -9.80 -0.44
CA ARG A 30 -6.45 -10.42 0.84
C ARG A 30 -5.30 -11.14 1.52
N SER A 31 -4.14 -11.21 0.87
CA SER A 31 -2.92 -11.81 1.39
C SER A 31 -1.68 -11.10 0.81
N ILE A 32 -0.52 -11.36 1.39
CA ILE A 32 0.76 -10.85 0.87
C ILE A 32 1.05 -11.47 -0.51
N ASP A 33 0.66 -12.72 -0.72
CA ASP A 33 0.78 -13.39 -2.01
C ASP A 33 -0.09 -12.72 -3.08
N ASP A 34 -1.28 -12.21 -2.74
CA ASP A 34 -2.09 -11.42 -3.68
C ASP A 34 -1.37 -10.12 -4.09
N ILE A 35 -0.65 -9.48 -3.16
CA ILE A 35 0.13 -8.26 -3.44
C ILE A 35 1.26 -8.58 -4.43
N VAL A 36 1.95 -9.70 -4.21
CA VAL A 36 3.02 -10.19 -5.11
C VAL A 36 2.45 -10.50 -6.50
N GLU A 37 1.31 -11.19 -6.57
CA GLU A 37 0.66 -11.56 -7.82
C GLU A 37 0.15 -10.32 -8.59
N ILE A 38 -0.39 -9.32 -7.88
CA ILE A 38 -0.76 -8.01 -8.47
C ILE A 38 0.48 -7.30 -9.02
N GLY A 39 1.56 -7.26 -8.24
CA GLY A 39 2.85 -6.70 -8.67
C GLY A 39 3.33 -7.35 -9.97
N LYS A 40 3.31 -8.69 -10.03
CA LYS A 40 3.68 -9.47 -11.20
C LYS A 40 2.83 -9.16 -12.43
N ARG A 41 1.50 -9.07 -12.28
CA ARG A 41 0.59 -8.68 -13.39
C ARG A 41 0.85 -7.27 -13.90
N LEU A 42 1.33 -6.38 -13.04
CA LEU A 42 1.73 -5.02 -13.39
C LEU A 42 3.18 -4.91 -13.90
N GLY A 43 3.90 -6.04 -14.04
CA GLY A 43 5.26 -6.11 -14.58
C GLY A 43 6.39 -6.02 -13.55
N TYR A 44 6.06 -6.02 -12.25
CA TYR A 44 7.03 -5.94 -11.15
C TYR A 44 7.40 -7.31 -10.61
N HIS A 45 8.68 -7.53 -10.31
CA HIS A 45 9.16 -8.81 -9.78
C HIS A 45 9.77 -8.63 -8.38
N PHE A 46 8.99 -8.96 -7.35
CA PHE A 46 9.43 -9.02 -5.96
C PHE A 46 8.77 -10.21 -5.26
N THR A 47 9.35 -10.65 -4.15
CA THR A 47 8.80 -11.76 -3.35
C THR A 47 8.04 -11.27 -2.12
N ALA A 48 7.25 -12.15 -1.50
CA ALA A 48 6.62 -11.87 -0.20
C ALA A 48 7.66 -11.52 0.87
N VAL A 49 8.85 -12.14 0.82
CA VAL A 49 9.97 -11.85 1.73
C VAL A 49 10.50 -10.43 1.52
N ASP A 50 10.61 -9.98 0.27
CA ASP A 50 11.04 -8.60 -0.03
C ASP A 50 10.04 -7.58 0.51
N PHE A 51 8.74 -7.85 0.31
CA PHE A 51 7.67 -7.01 0.83
C PHE A 51 7.67 -6.95 2.37
N LEU A 52 7.78 -8.09 3.04
CA LEU A 52 7.84 -8.19 4.50
C LEU A 52 9.08 -7.50 5.06
N ARG A 53 10.24 -7.65 4.41
CA ARG A 53 11.49 -6.99 4.82
C ARG A 53 11.37 -5.48 4.72
N ALA A 54 10.80 -4.96 3.63
CA ALA A 54 10.56 -3.54 3.46
C ALA A 54 9.58 -3.01 4.51
N SER A 55 8.52 -3.78 4.81
CA SER A 55 7.56 -3.44 5.85
C SER A 55 8.23 -3.40 7.23
N ALA A 56 8.99 -4.44 7.59
CA ALA A 56 9.68 -4.56 8.88
C ALA A 56 10.71 -3.43 9.12
N ALA A 57 11.36 -2.94 8.07
CA ALA A 57 12.29 -1.82 8.17
C ALA A 57 11.63 -0.53 8.65
N GLU A 58 10.31 -0.39 8.47
CA GLU A 58 9.54 0.76 8.92
C GLU A 58 9.05 0.64 10.37
N PHE A 59 9.04 -0.55 10.98
CA PHE A 59 8.49 -0.76 12.33
C PHE A 59 9.16 0.11 13.41
N PRO A 60 10.49 0.33 13.39
CA PRO A 60 11.15 1.15 14.40
C PRO A 60 10.72 2.62 14.41
N SER A 61 10.11 3.13 13.33
CA SER A 61 9.65 4.52 13.24
C SER A 61 8.19 4.70 13.70
N LEU A 62 7.51 3.62 14.10
CA LEU A 62 6.08 3.63 14.41
C LEU A 62 5.81 3.69 15.89
N SER A 63 4.73 4.38 16.26
CA SER A 63 4.18 4.32 17.60
C SER A 63 3.51 2.96 17.86
N ASP A 64 3.39 2.58 19.14
CA ASP A 64 2.70 1.36 19.57
C ASP A 64 1.25 1.28 19.06
N GLN A 65 0.60 2.44 18.93
CA GLN A 65 -0.75 2.54 18.35
C GLN A 65 -0.74 2.18 16.86
N GLU A 66 0.17 2.73 16.07
CA GLU A 66 0.29 2.43 14.65
C GLU A 66 0.66 0.97 14.39
N ILE A 67 1.53 0.40 15.23
CA ILE A 67 1.88 -1.02 15.19
C ILE A 67 0.66 -1.89 15.50
N SER A 68 -0.12 -1.55 16.54
CA SER A 68 -1.35 -2.26 16.85
C SER A 68 -2.34 -2.20 15.69
N GLU A 69 -2.55 -1.02 15.11
CA GLU A 69 -3.44 -0.89 13.96
C GLU A 69 -2.96 -1.69 12.74
N LEU A 70 -1.65 -1.80 12.52
CA LEU A 70 -1.07 -2.59 11.43
C LEU A 70 -1.29 -4.10 11.67
N ILE A 71 -1.04 -4.59 12.89
CA ILE A 71 -1.15 -6.01 13.25
C ILE A 71 -2.61 -6.48 13.30
N TYR A 72 -3.51 -5.66 13.86
CA TYR A 72 -4.90 -6.05 14.09
C TYR A 72 -5.86 -5.71 12.95
N THR A 73 -5.42 -4.96 11.94
CA THR A 73 -6.25 -4.76 10.74
C THR A 73 -6.34 -6.06 9.97
N LYS A 74 -7.55 -6.62 9.91
CA LYS A 74 -7.78 -7.88 9.21
C LYS A 74 -7.66 -7.70 7.67
N PRO A 75 -7.20 -8.73 6.93
CA PRO A 75 -7.02 -8.64 5.48
C PRO A 75 -8.31 -8.39 4.67
N GLU A 76 -9.49 -8.54 5.29
CA GLU A 76 -10.77 -8.19 4.64
C GLU A 76 -10.97 -6.68 4.55
N HIS A 77 -10.26 -5.88 5.35
CA HIS A 77 -10.33 -4.43 5.28
C HIS A 77 -9.49 -3.92 4.12
N TRP A 78 -10.08 -3.21 3.15
CA TRP A 78 -9.41 -2.76 1.92
C TRP A 78 -8.11 -1.97 2.15
N SER A 79 -7.97 -1.33 3.32
CA SER A 79 -6.78 -0.55 3.69
C SER A 79 -5.61 -1.39 4.24
N TRP A 80 -5.81 -2.69 4.49
CA TRP A 80 -4.83 -3.53 5.21
C TRP A 80 -3.47 -3.54 4.49
N ALA A 81 -3.46 -3.79 3.17
CA ALA A 81 -2.25 -3.84 2.35
C ALA A 81 -1.48 -2.51 2.37
N PHE A 82 -2.19 -1.39 2.46
CA PHE A 82 -1.63 -0.04 2.46
C PHE A 82 -0.98 0.35 3.81
N ARG A 83 -1.29 -0.37 4.90
CA ARG A 83 -0.72 -0.10 6.23
C ARG A 83 0.72 -0.59 6.38
N TYR A 84 1.17 -1.54 5.56
CA TYR A 84 2.48 -2.15 5.69
C TYR A 84 3.64 -1.30 5.16
N ILE A 85 3.35 -0.26 4.37
CA ILE A 85 4.38 0.53 3.66
C ILE A 85 4.13 2.03 3.89
N ALA A 86 5.13 2.76 4.38
CA ALA A 86 4.99 4.18 4.77
C ALA A 86 4.47 5.10 3.65
N PRO A 87 4.99 5.06 2.41
CA PRO A 87 4.42 5.81 1.30
C PRO A 87 2.91 5.59 1.09
N TRP A 88 2.43 4.37 1.29
CA TRP A 88 1.02 4.03 1.17
C TRP A 88 0.18 4.50 2.35
N ARG A 89 0.74 4.51 3.56
CA ARG A 89 0.09 5.09 4.75
C ARG A 89 -0.12 6.59 4.62
N ALA A 90 0.88 7.32 4.11
CA ALA A 90 0.75 8.73 3.81
C ALA A 90 -0.36 8.99 2.77
N LEU A 91 -0.47 8.10 1.77
CA LEU A 91 -1.51 8.14 0.74
C LEU A 91 -2.92 7.87 1.31
N LEU A 92 -3.05 6.94 2.26
CA LEU A 92 -4.33 6.71 2.96
C LEU A 92 -4.79 7.94 3.73
N MET A 93 -3.86 8.65 4.39
CA MET A 93 -4.18 9.90 5.09
C MET A 93 -4.58 11.04 4.15
N SER A 94 -4.06 11.06 2.91
CA SER A 94 -4.49 12.05 1.91
C SER A 94 -5.86 11.70 1.32
N MET A 95 -6.17 10.41 1.09
CA MET A 95 -7.45 9.97 0.52
C MET A 95 -8.61 9.92 1.52
N ALA A 96 -8.36 9.60 2.80
CA ALA A 96 -9.39 9.62 3.84
C ALA A 96 -9.98 11.04 4.06
N ARG A 97 -9.23 12.08 3.71
CA ARG A 97 -9.71 13.47 3.69
C ARG A 97 -10.74 13.71 2.57
N THR A 98 -10.67 12.94 1.49
CA THR A 98 -11.51 13.11 0.29
C THR A 98 -12.78 12.26 0.33
N GLU A 99 -12.80 11.15 1.08
CA GLU A 99 -14.00 10.30 1.26
C GLU A 99 -14.98 10.81 2.35
N GLN A 100 -14.70 11.95 2.99
CA GLN A 100 -15.63 12.62 3.93
C GLN A 100 -16.45 13.77 3.31
N GLN A 101 -16.60 13.85 1.98
CA GLN A 101 -17.64 14.69 1.38
C GLN A 101 -18.92 13.87 1.17
N PRO A 102 -20.01 14.12 1.91
CA PRO A 102 -21.29 13.50 1.63
C PRO A 102 -21.82 14.04 0.30
N SER A 103 -22.12 13.11 -0.60
CA SER A 103 -23.04 13.21 -1.74
C SER A 103 -23.48 14.64 -2.13
N THR A 104 -22.79 15.25 -3.08
CA THR A 104 -23.44 16.24 -3.94
C THR A 104 -24.15 15.47 -5.04
N THR A 105 -25.47 15.31 -4.87
CA THR A 105 -26.43 14.94 -5.92
C THR A 105 -26.13 15.69 -7.21
N TRP A 106 -25.95 14.96 -8.32
CA TRP A 106 -26.13 15.53 -9.66
C TRP A 106 -27.58 15.29 -10.08
N PRO A 107 -28.35 16.33 -10.47
CA PRO A 107 -29.67 16.13 -11.03
C PRO A 107 -29.57 15.54 -12.45
N SER A 108 -30.65 14.85 -12.81
CA SER A 108 -30.89 14.02 -14.00
C SER A 108 -30.45 14.59 -15.34
#